data_AF-A0A2E6WLA5-F1
#
_entry.id   AF-A0A2E6WLA5-F1
#
_cell.length_a   1.000
_cell.length_b   1.000
_cell.length_c   1.000
_cell.angle_alpha   90.00
_cell.angle_beta   90.00
_cell.angle_gamma   90.00
#
_symmetry.space_group_name_H-M   'P 1'
#
loop_
_entity.id
_entity.type
_entity.pdbx_description
1 polymer ?
#
loop_
_entity_poly.entity_id
_entity_poly.type
_entity_poly.pdbx_seq_one_letter_code
_entity_poly.pdbx_strand_id
1 'polypeptide(L)'
;MGLIAINIYQYSINLESSNDLANANSEIESYKMTSLELKERVEKVTNNYASGGGLVKRVFELIDSSGVVELNDSFSFDRYHLVYVSDSLNTAFKWETRNNGTVEFNDFSLAFKSTTVDSYVSKPYDLNANSLIMTGLAEVRFKFDINGVGLVVPISKTGDTSRSAEFEIIKYKLEAIDSGLGDSNTYDSFELTIMPNSVEAPGLYSTFGENELITGELYLSEITIQRSER
;
A
#
# COMPACT_ATOMS: atom_id res chain seq x y z
N MET A 1 77.39 22.65 -11.42
CA MET A 1 76.34 22.29 -12.39
C MET A 1 75.68 20.94 -12.07
N GLY A 2 76.42 19.86 -11.74
CA GLY A 2 75.83 18.53 -11.46
C GLY A 2 74.94 18.42 -10.21
N LEU A 3 75.28 19.06 -9.08
CA LEU A 3 74.49 18.98 -7.83
C LEU A 3 73.13 19.71 -7.89
N ILE A 4 73.01 20.74 -8.73
CA ILE A 4 71.77 21.52 -8.86
C ILE A 4 70.75 20.75 -9.72
N ALA A 5 71.22 20.07 -10.77
CA ALA A 5 70.38 19.26 -11.64
C ALA A 5 69.78 18.04 -10.91
N ILE A 6 70.53 17.40 -10.01
CA ILE A 6 70.05 16.25 -9.22
C ILE A 6 68.94 16.68 -8.24
N ASN A 7 69.11 17.82 -7.57
CA ASN A 7 68.09 18.34 -6.63
C ASN A 7 66.78 18.73 -7.34
N ILE A 8 66.85 19.32 -8.53
CA ILE A 8 65.66 19.67 -9.32
C ILE A 8 64.92 18.41 -9.78
N TYR A 9 65.64 17.38 -10.21
CA TYR A 9 65.05 16.12 -10.64
C TYR A 9 64.36 15.36 -9.49
N GLN A 10 65.00 15.29 -8.32
CA GLN A 10 64.38 14.72 -7.11
C GLN A 10 63.16 15.53 -6.63
N TYR A 11 63.19 16.86 -6.74
CA TYR A 11 62.05 17.70 -6.42
C TYR A 11 60.86 17.42 -7.36
N SER A 12 61.09 17.32 -8.67
CA SER A 12 60.04 17.01 -9.64
C SER A 12 59.42 15.63 -9.42
N ILE A 13 60.22 14.60 -9.12
CA ILE A 13 59.72 13.24 -8.81
C ILE A 13 58.86 13.25 -7.54
N ASN A 14 59.30 13.96 -6.50
CA ASN A 14 58.52 14.08 -5.26
C ASN A 14 57.22 14.87 -5.48
N LEU A 15 57.22 15.86 -6.37
CA LEU A 15 56.03 16.64 -6.73
C LEU A 15 55.01 15.79 -7.50
N GLU A 16 55.47 15.01 -8.49
CA GLU A 16 54.62 14.06 -9.23
C GLU A 16 54.04 13.00 -8.31
N SER A 17 54.86 12.39 -7.45
CA SER A 17 54.39 11.43 -6.45
C SER A 17 53.39 12.02 -5.45
N SER A 18 53.55 13.30 -5.07
CA SER A 18 52.61 14.00 -4.19
C SER A 18 51.28 14.30 -4.88
N ASN A 19 51.31 14.63 -6.17
CA ASN A 19 50.10 14.85 -6.98
C ASN A 19 49.35 13.54 -7.21
N ASP A 20 50.06 12.44 -7.48
CA ASP A 20 49.47 11.12 -7.63
C ASP A 20 48.81 10.64 -6.33
N LEU A 21 49.44 10.90 -5.18
CA LEU A 21 48.86 10.59 -3.87
C LEU A 21 47.61 11.43 -3.57
N ALA A 22 47.61 12.71 -3.93
CA ALA A 22 46.45 13.59 -3.77
C ALA A 22 45.28 13.15 -4.66
N ASN A 23 45.56 12.76 -5.90
CA ASN A 23 44.56 12.23 -6.83
C ASN A 23 43.97 10.91 -6.33
N ALA A 24 44.80 9.97 -5.87
CA ALA A 24 44.36 8.70 -5.31
C ALA A 24 43.47 8.89 -4.06
N ASN A 25 43.82 9.83 -3.17
CA ASN A 25 43.01 10.14 -2.00
C ASN A 25 41.64 10.75 -2.39
N SER A 26 41.60 11.63 -3.39
CA SER A 26 40.36 12.18 -3.92
C SER A 26 39.46 11.09 -4.50
N GLU A 27 40.05 10.14 -5.24
CA GLU A 27 39.33 9.00 -5.81
C GLU A 27 38.77 8.07 -4.73
N ILE A 28 39.54 7.80 -3.66
CA ILE A 28 39.09 7.02 -2.50
C ILE A 28 37.91 7.68 -1.81
N GLU A 29 37.95 9.00 -1.58
CA GLU A 29 36.82 9.72 -0.97
C GLU A 29 35.58 9.72 -1.88
N SER A 30 35.78 9.85 -3.19
CA SER A 30 34.68 9.69 -4.17
C SER A 30 34.08 8.28 -4.09
N TYR A 31 34.89 7.22 -4.06
CA TYR A 31 34.39 5.85 -3.95
C TYR A 31 33.69 5.59 -2.62
N LYS A 32 34.18 6.15 -1.51
CA LYS A 32 33.49 6.07 -0.21
C LYS A 32 32.12 6.73 -0.28
N MET A 33 32.02 7.92 -0.86
CA MET A 33 30.74 8.61 -1.03
C MET A 33 29.77 7.81 -1.91
N THR A 34 30.23 7.32 -3.07
CA THR A 34 29.40 6.46 -3.93
C THR A 34 28.99 5.16 -3.23
N SER A 35 29.86 4.55 -2.43
CA SER A 35 29.54 3.35 -1.66
C SER A 35 28.50 3.63 -0.56
N LEU A 36 28.55 4.79 0.09
CA LEU A 36 27.55 5.20 1.08
C LEU A 36 26.20 5.47 0.41
N GLU A 37 26.18 6.16 -0.73
CA GLU A 37 24.96 6.39 -1.51
C GLU A 37 24.36 5.08 -2.02
N LEU A 38 25.19 4.15 -2.49
CA LEU A 38 24.75 2.82 -2.91
C LEU A 38 24.20 2.02 -1.73
N LYS A 39 24.85 2.08 -0.57
CA LYS A 39 24.37 1.42 0.65
C LYS A 39 23.01 1.99 1.07
N GLU A 40 22.86 3.31 1.09
CA GLU A 40 21.58 3.96 1.41
C GLU A 40 20.48 3.60 0.39
N ARG A 41 20.82 3.52 -0.90
CA ARG A 41 19.88 3.08 -1.96
C ARG A 41 19.51 1.61 -1.81
N VAL A 42 20.47 0.75 -1.49
CA VAL A 42 20.23 -0.68 -1.25
C VAL A 42 19.34 -0.83 -0.03
N GLU A 43 19.64 -0.17 1.08
CA GLU A 43 18.80 -0.17 2.29
C GLU A 43 17.38 0.33 2.00
N LYS A 44 17.19 1.41 1.22
CA LYS A 44 15.86 1.86 0.78
C LYS A 44 15.13 0.83 -0.08
N VAL A 45 15.84 -0.01 -0.82
CA VAL A 45 15.26 -1.06 -1.68
C VAL A 45 15.02 -2.36 -0.89
N THR A 46 15.91 -2.72 0.03
CA THR A 46 15.89 -3.98 0.78
C THR A 46 15.12 -3.92 2.09
N ASN A 47 15.01 -2.74 2.74
CA ASN A 47 14.36 -2.59 4.05
C ASN A 47 12.86 -2.27 3.99
N ASN A 48 12.24 -2.31 2.80
CA ASN A 48 10.79 -2.21 2.65
C ASN A 48 10.15 -3.61 2.64
N TYR A 49 10.49 -4.43 3.65
CA TYR A 49 9.76 -5.67 3.88
C TYR A 49 8.54 -5.37 4.75
N ALA A 50 7.38 -5.34 4.11
CA ALA A 50 6.12 -5.36 4.82
C ALA A 50 5.18 -6.40 4.21
N SER A 51 4.37 -7.00 5.07
CA SER A 51 3.37 -7.97 4.67
C SER A 51 2.36 -8.09 5.78
N GLY A 52 1.16 -8.51 5.43
CA GLY A 52 0.17 -8.81 6.44
C GLY A 52 -0.99 -9.59 5.88
N GLY A 53 -1.73 -10.21 6.76
CA GLY A 53 -2.95 -10.93 6.41
C GLY A 53 -3.74 -11.32 7.64
N GLY A 54 -5.02 -11.57 7.43
CA GLY A 54 -5.93 -11.93 8.51
C GLY A 54 -7.36 -11.56 8.19
N LEU A 55 -8.15 -11.34 9.24
CA LEU A 55 -9.55 -10.96 9.12
C LEU A 55 -9.76 -9.54 9.64
N VAL A 56 -10.65 -8.81 8.96
CA VAL A 56 -11.23 -7.55 9.41
C VAL A 56 -12.67 -7.82 9.74
N LYS A 57 -13.09 -7.48 10.95
CA LYS A 57 -14.49 -7.50 11.37
C LYS A 57 -15.08 -6.11 11.25
N ARG A 58 -16.11 -5.97 10.44
CA ARG A 58 -16.91 -4.74 10.32
C ARG A 58 -18.29 -4.97 10.91
N VAL A 59 -18.82 -3.94 11.56
CA VAL A 59 -20.11 -3.99 12.24
C VAL A 59 -21.02 -2.95 11.62
N PHE A 60 -22.20 -3.38 11.19
CA PHE A 60 -23.20 -2.54 10.52
C PHE A 60 -24.52 -2.57 11.27
N GLU A 61 -25.29 -1.48 11.21
CA GLU A 61 -26.65 -1.45 11.75
C GLU A 61 -27.61 -2.22 10.83
N LEU A 62 -28.57 -2.94 11.41
CA LEU A 62 -29.66 -3.55 10.64
C LEU A 62 -30.62 -2.50 10.07
N ILE A 63 -31.29 -2.81 8.95
CA ILE A 63 -32.22 -1.86 8.30
C ILE A 63 -33.37 -1.45 9.24
N ASP A 64 -33.86 -2.37 10.06
CA ASP A 64 -34.95 -2.14 11.02
C ASP A 64 -34.48 -1.50 12.34
N SER A 65 -33.18 -1.19 12.46
CA SER A 65 -32.55 -0.63 13.67
C SER A 65 -32.70 -1.50 14.92
N SER A 66 -32.97 -2.81 14.76
CA SER A 66 -33.14 -3.76 15.88
C SER A 66 -31.83 -4.23 16.50
N GLY A 67 -30.69 -3.96 15.85
CA GLY A 67 -29.37 -4.40 16.29
C GLY A 67 -28.31 -4.18 15.22
N VAL A 68 -27.26 -5.01 15.28
CA VAL A 68 -26.12 -4.97 14.37
C VAL A 68 -25.85 -6.32 13.72
N VAL A 69 -25.16 -6.31 12.59
CA VAL A 69 -24.64 -7.49 11.91
C VAL A 69 -23.13 -7.36 11.74
N GLU A 70 -22.44 -8.48 11.89
CA GLU A 70 -20.99 -8.58 11.67
C GLU A 70 -20.73 -9.07 10.24
N LEU A 71 -19.81 -8.39 9.57
CA LEU A 71 -19.24 -8.79 8.28
C LEU A 71 -17.76 -9.06 8.50
N ASN A 72 -17.35 -10.31 8.27
CA ASN A 72 -15.95 -10.71 8.32
C ASN A 72 -15.38 -10.63 6.92
N ASP A 73 -14.29 -9.90 6.78
CA ASP A 73 -13.55 -9.80 5.54
C ASP A 73 -12.17 -10.42 5.75
N SER A 74 -11.60 -10.98 4.69
CA SER A 74 -10.22 -11.43 4.68
C SER A 74 -9.35 -10.47 3.89
N PHE A 75 -8.11 -10.28 4.33
CA PHE A 75 -7.12 -9.53 3.58
C PHE A 75 -5.77 -10.24 3.58
N SER A 76 -4.98 -9.96 2.55
CA SER A 76 -3.58 -10.34 2.47
C SER A 76 -2.86 -9.33 1.60
N PHE A 77 -1.67 -8.90 2.02
CA PHE A 77 -0.82 -8.04 1.23
C PHE A 77 0.66 -8.36 1.39
N ASP A 78 1.40 -8.08 0.33
CA ASP A 78 2.86 -8.05 0.28
C ASP A 78 3.29 -6.91 -0.67
N ARG A 79 4.57 -6.89 -1.07
CA ARG A 79 5.12 -5.87 -1.97
C ARG A 79 4.50 -5.85 -3.38
N TYR A 80 3.87 -6.94 -3.80
CA TYR A 80 3.40 -7.19 -5.16
C TYR A 80 1.89 -7.42 -5.24
N HIS A 81 1.27 -7.82 -4.13
CA HIS A 81 -0.12 -8.24 -4.09
C HIS A 81 -0.87 -7.57 -2.95
N LEU A 82 -2.12 -7.22 -3.21
CA LEU A 82 -3.14 -6.93 -2.22
C LEU A 82 -4.41 -7.64 -2.65
N VAL A 83 -4.96 -8.46 -1.75
CA VAL A 83 -6.25 -9.12 -1.90
C VAL A 83 -7.10 -8.76 -0.70
N TYR A 84 -8.36 -8.45 -0.95
CA TYR A 84 -9.37 -8.22 0.08
C TYR A 84 -10.68 -8.84 -0.37
N VAL A 85 -11.33 -9.63 0.48
CA VAL A 85 -12.58 -10.32 0.15
C VAL A 85 -13.52 -10.23 1.33
N SER A 86 -14.70 -9.68 1.09
CA SER A 86 -15.81 -9.73 2.02
C SER A 86 -16.55 -11.06 1.91
N ASP A 87 -16.85 -11.67 3.06
CA ASP A 87 -17.80 -12.78 3.10
C ASP A 87 -19.16 -12.33 2.53
N SER A 88 -19.88 -13.25 1.88
CA SER A 88 -21.23 -12.93 1.40
C SER A 88 -22.18 -12.79 2.59
N LEU A 89 -22.87 -11.65 2.66
CA LEU A 89 -23.84 -11.37 3.71
C LEU A 89 -25.24 -11.27 3.12
N ASN A 90 -26.10 -12.24 3.48
CA ASN A 90 -27.51 -12.30 3.07
C ASN A 90 -28.46 -11.65 4.09
N THR A 91 -27.91 -10.89 5.05
CA THR A 91 -28.67 -10.16 6.07
C THR A 91 -28.62 -8.69 5.72
N ALA A 92 -29.79 -8.05 5.64
CA ALA A 92 -29.87 -6.68 5.18
C ALA A 92 -29.35 -5.67 6.22
N PHE A 93 -28.54 -4.70 5.80
CA PHE A 93 -27.86 -3.74 6.67
C PHE A 93 -27.72 -2.35 6.05
N LYS A 94 -27.42 -1.37 6.90
CA LYS A 94 -27.12 0.02 6.53
C LYS A 94 -25.61 0.26 6.56
N TRP A 95 -25.11 0.94 5.55
CA TRP A 95 -23.75 1.47 5.50
C TRP A 95 -23.81 2.98 5.25
N GLU A 96 -23.29 3.75 6.20
CA GLU A 96 -23.02 5.18 6.02
C GLU A 96 -21.78 5.40 5.14
N THR A 97 -21.99 5.50 3.83
CA THR A 97 -20.89 5.72 2.87
C THR A 97 -20.37 7.16 2.96
N ARG A 98 -19.10 7.35 2.64
CA ARG A 98 -18.45 8.66 2.76
C ARG A 98 -19.02 9.72 1.82
N ASN A 99 -19.42 9.34 0.60
CA ASN A 99 -19.81 10.29 -0.45
C ASN A 99 -21.27 10.17 -0.91
N ASN A 100 -21.97 9.07 -0.63
CA ASN A 100 -23.34 8.82 -1.10
C ASN A 100 -24.38 8.71 0.04
N GLY A 101 -23.98 8.95 1.29
CA GLY A 101 -24.85 8.84 2.47
C GLY A 101 -25.17 7.39 2.81
N THR A 102 -26.29 7.18 3.50
CA THR A 102 -26.77 5.85 3.89
C THR A 102 -27.16 5.01 2.68
N VAL A 103 -26.53 3.85 2.52
CA VAL A 103 -26.89 2.83 1.54
C VAL A 103 -27.38 1.59 2.27
N GLU A 104 -28.54 1.09 1.87
CA GLU A 104 -29.15 -0.12 2.44
C GLU A 104 -28.91 -1.32 1.52
N PHE A 105 -28.10 -2.27 1.98
CA PHE A 105 -27.78 -3.49 1.23
C PHE A 105 -28.65 -4.65 1.72
N ASN A 106 -29.30 -5.36 0.79
CA ASN A 106 -30.02 -6.62 1.03
C ASN A 106 -29.10 -7.85 0.83
N ASP A 107 -28.17 -7.75 -0.11
CA ASP A 107 -27.14 -8.74 -0.44
C ASP A 107 -25.85 -7.97 -0.70
N PHE A 108 -24.74 -8.41 -0.12
CA PHE A 108 -23.42 -7.79 -0.28
C PHE A 108 -22.34 -8.84 -0.52
N SER A 109 -21.62 -8.67 -1.62
CA SER A 109 -20.40 -9.40 -1.94
C SER A 109 -19.40 -8.49 -2.63
N LEU A 110 -18.16 -8.46 -2.15
CA LEU A 110 -17.06 -7.68 -2.74
C LEU A 110 -15.76 -8.49 -2.66
N ALA A 111 -15.08 -8.59 -3.80
CA ALA A 111 -13.74 -9.16 -3.90
C ALA A 111 -12.85 -8.20 -4.67
N PHE A 112 -11.75 -7.82 -4.05
CA PHE A 112 -10.76 -6.88 -4.52
C PHE A 112 -9.44 -7.61 -4.73
N LYS A 113 -8.77 -7.34 -5.86
CA LYS A 113 -7.42 -7.84 -6.13
C LYS A 113 -6.62 -6.78 -6.86
N SER A 114 -5.47 -6.39 -6.31
CA SER A 114 -4.54 -5.48 -6.99
C SER A 114 -4.07 -6.07 -8.33
N THR A 115 -4.09 -5.25 -9.36
CA THR A 115 -3.44 -5.52 -10.65
C THR A 115 -2.05 -4.90 -10.70
N THR A 116 -1.88 -3.74 -10.07
CA THR A 116 -0.59 -3.06 -9.95
C THR A 116 -0.31 -2.61 -8.52
N VAL A 117 0.99 -2.41 -8.25
CA VAL A 117 1.51 -1.74 -7.07
C VAL A 117 2.42 -0.63 -7.57
N ASP A 118 1.88 0.59 -7.62
CA ASP A 118 2.56 1.75 -8.18
C ASP A 118 3.51 2.39 -7.13
N SER A 119 3.13 2.32 -5.86
CA SER A 119 3.94 2.80 -4.74
C SER A 119 3.84 1.84 -3.56
N TYR A 120 4.97 1.62 -2.89
CA TYR A 120 5.09 0.75 -1.72
C TYR A 120 6.15 1.32 -0.77
N VAL A 121 5.68 2.07 0.23
CA VAL A 121 6.53 2.87 1.10
C VAL A 121 6.26 2.55 2.56
N SER A 122 7.25 1.96 3.22
CA SER A 122 7.27 1.84 4.68
C SER A 122 7.98 3.03 5.31
N LYS A 123 7.46 3.52 6.44
CA LYS A 123 8.07 4.60 7.22
C LYS A 123 7.81 4.41 8.72
N PRO A 124 8.68 4.92 9.60
CA PRO A 124 8.39 5.02 11.02
C PRO A 124 7.07 5.78 11.23
N TYR A 125 6.18 5.24 12.06
CA TYR A 125 4.92 5.88 12.43
C TYR A 125 5.04 6.58 13.79
N ASP A 126 5.61 5.87 14.78
CA ASP A 126 5.95 6.41 16.10
C ASP A 126 7.26 5.76 16.62
N LEU A 127 7.61 5.95 17.90
CA LEU A 127 8.79 5.37 18.55
C LEU A 127 8.85 3.85 18.42
N ASN A 128 7.70 3.17 18.44
CA ASN A 128 7.62 1.71 18.43
C ASN A 128 6.93 1.12 17.21
N ALA A 129 6.19 1.93 16.44
CA ALA A 129 5.33 1.49 15.35
C ALA A 129 5.87 1.91 13.98
N ASN A 130 5.59 1.10 12.97
CA ASN A 130 5.85 1.40 11.57
C ASN A 130 4.55 1.47 10.79
N SER A 131 4.56 2.19 9.67
CA SER A 131 3.43 2.26 8.75
C SER A 131 3.85 1.92 7.34
N LEU A 132 2.92 1.34 6.59
CA LEU A 132 3.02 1.07 5.17
C LEU A 132 1.96 1.88 4.44
N ILE A 133 2.36 2.51 3.34
CA ILE A 133 1.44 3.08 2.36
C ILE A 133 1.68 2.36 1.04
N MET A 134 0.61 1.78 0.49
CA MET A 134 0.61 1.07 -0.79
C MET A 134 -0.49 1.64 -1.69
N THR A 135 -0.17 1.90 -2.95
CA THR A 135 -1.14 2.43 -3.93
C THR A 135 -1.03 1.71 -5.26
N GLY A 136 -2.11 1.64 -6.02
CA GLY A 136 -2.08 1.11 -7.37
C GLY A 136 -3.47 1.00 -8.00
N LEU A 137 -3.60 0.08 -8.95
CA LEU A 137 -4.86 -0.31 -9.58
C LEU A 137 -5.33 -1.69 -9.10
N ALA A 138 -6.63 -1.90 -9.07
CA ALA A 138 -7.24 -3.17 -8.67
C ALA A 138 -8.46 -3.53 -9.52
N GLU A 139 -8.64 -4.83 -9.74
CA GLU A 139 -9.89 -5.42 -10.18
C GLU A 139 -10.81 -5.61 -8.98
N VAL A 140 -12.06 -5.20 -9.12
CA VAL A 140 -13.11 -5.41 -8.12
C VAL A 140 -14.27 -6.14 -8.75
N ARG A 141 -14.53 -7.33 -8.20
CA ARG A 141 -15.72 -8.15 -8.50
C ARG A 141 -16.71 -7.90 -7.38
N PHE A 142 -17.95 -7.58 -7.70
CA PHE A 142 -18.96 -7.31 -6.69
C PHE A 142 -20.36 -7.65 -7.15
N LYS A 143 -21.25 -7.78 -6.19
CA LYS A 143 -22.69 -7.92 -6.41
C LYS A 143 -23.41 -7.33 -5.22
N PHE A 144 -24.19 -6.29 -5.46
CA PHE A 144 -24.96 -5.61 -4.43
C PHE A 144 -26.43 -5.62 -4.80
N ASP A 145 -27.30 -6.03 -3.88
CA ASP A 145 -28.72 -5.73 -3.98
C ASP A 145 -29.01 -4.54 -3.06
N ILE A 146 -29.30 -3.38 -3.65
CA ILE A 146 -29.44 -2.11 -2.92
C ILE A 146 -30.92 -1.70 -2.89
N ASN A 147 -31.45 -1.41 -1.70
CA ASN A 147 -32.82 -0.96 -1.55
C ASN A 147 -33.08 0.35 -2.33
N GLY A 148 -34.16 0.39 -3.11
CA GLY A 148 -34.51 1.54 -3.96
C GLY A 148 -33.70 1.68 -5.26
N VAL A 149 -32.65 0.88 -5.47
CA VAL A 149 -31.83 0.87 -6.70
C VAL A 149 -31.94 -0.46 -7.46
N GLY A 150 -31.94 -1.58 -6.72
CA GLY A 150 -31.91 -2.93 -7.25
C GLY A 150 -30.49 -3.49 -7.37
N LEU A 151 -30.32 -4.45 -8.27
CA LEU A 151 -29.06 -5.17 -8.46
C LEU A 151 -27.99 -4.30 -9.15
N VAL A 152 -26.87 -4.08 -8.47
CA VAL A 152 -25.67 -3.43 -9.00
C VAL A 152 -24.56 -4.45 -9.17
N VAL A 153 -24.00 -4.49 -10.38
CA VAL A 153 -22.94 -5.41 -10.81
C VAL A 153 -21.90 -4.64 -11.64
N PRO A 154 -20.67 -5.19 -11.81
CA PRO A 154 -19.66 -4.58 -12.66
C PRO A 154 -20.17 -4.30 -14.09
N ILE A 155 -19.79 -3.15 -14.64
CA ILE A 155 -20.18 -2.75 -16.01
C ILE A 155 -18.96 -2.74 -16.94
N SER A 156 -19.08 -3.44 -18.07
CA SER A 156 -18.00 -3.52 -19.07
C SER A 156 -17.79 -2.20 -19.78
N LYS A 157 -16.53 -1.78 -19.88
CA LYS A 157 -16.09 -0.64 -20.69
C LYS A 157 -15.13 -1.02 -21.81
N THR A 158 -14.78 -2.30 -21.95
CA THR A 158 -13.85 -2.80 -22.99
C THR A 158 -14.51 -2.97 -24.36
N GLY A 159 -15.73 -2.48 -24.57
CA GLY A 159 -16.47 -2.67 -25.81
C GLY A 159 -17.15 -4.04 -25.94
N ASP A 160 -17.14 -4.84 -24.87
CA ASP A 160 -17.99 -6.02 -24.78
C ASP A 160 -19.45 -5.59 -24.69
N THR A 161 -20.32 -6.27 -25.46
CA THR A 161 -21.74 -5.93 -25.57
C THR A 161 -22.59 -6.52 -24.45
N SER A 162 -21.99 -7.29 -23.54
CA SER A 162 -22.63 -7.67 -22.28
C SER A 162 -22.85 -6.41 -21.42
N ARG A 163 -24.08 -6.23 -20.92
CA ARG A 163 -24.37 -5.15 -19.96
C ARG A 163 -23.63 -5.32 -18.62
N SER A 164 -23.09 -6.52 -18.37
CA SER A 164 -22.36 -6.91 -17.16
C SER A 164 -20.93 -7.35 -17.51
N ALA A 165 -19.93 -6.76 -16.85
CA ALA A 165 -18.55 -7.25 -16.81
C ALA A 165 -18.35 -8.24 -15.67
N GLU A 166 -17.20 -8.92 -15.68
CA GLU A 166 -16.76 -9.72 -14.53
C GLU A 166 -16.22 -8.86 -13.38
N PHE A 167 -15.64 -7.68 -13.68
CA PHE A 167 -15.03 -6.77 -12.71
C PHE A 167 -15.01 -5.32 -13.20
N GLU A 168 -14.82 -4.38 -12.27
CA GLU A 168 -14.47 -2.97 -12.53
C GLU A 168 -13.03 -2.69 -12.10
N ILE A 169 -12.36 -1.70 -12.72
CA ILE A 169 -11.00 -1.30 -12.36
C ILE A 169 -11.05 0.01 -11.56
N ILE A 170 -10.38 0.04 -10.42
CA ILE A 170 -10.31 1.22 -9.55
C ILE A 170 -8.87 1.54 -9.15
N LYS A 171 -8.64 2.76 -8.70
CA LYS A 171 -7.46 3.11 -7.90
C LYS A 171 -7.69 2.73 -6.44
N TYR A 172 -6.61 2.42 -5.73
CA TYR A 172 -6.66 2.15 -4.29
C TYR A 172 -5.49 2.77 -3.53
N LYS A 173 -5.70 2.91 -2.23
CA LYS A 173 -4.67 3.19 -1.23
C LYS A 173 -4.88 2.27 -0.02
N LEU A 174 -3.86 1.50 0.32
CA LEU A 174 -3.77 0.78 1.58
C LEU A 174 -2.86 1.55 2.54
N GLU A 175 -3.33 1.73 3.77
CA GLU A 175 -2.55 2.14 4.91
C GLU A 175 -2.58 1.02 5.96
N ALA A 176 -1.41 0.56 6.37
CA ALA A 176 -1.28 -0.45 7.42
C ALA A 176 -0.32 0.03 8.51
N ILE A 177 -0.63 -0.28 9.76
CA ILE A 177 0.23 0.02 10.91
C ILE A 177 0.61 -1.30 11.59
N ASP A 178 1.91 -1.44 11.85
CA ASP A 178 2.50 -2.46 12.71
C ASP A 178 2.93 -1.76 14.00
N SER A 179 2.29 -2.12 15.10
CA SER A 179 2.53 -1.51 16.41
C SER A 179 3.76 -2.05 17.14
N GLY A 180 4.40 -3.11 16.60
CA GLY A 180 5.61 -3.74 17.13
C GLY A 180 5.36 -4.87 18.14
N LEU A 181 6.42 -5.28 18.84
CA LEU A 181 6.38 -6.43 19.77
C LEU A 181 5.58 -6.11 21.05
N GLY A 182 4.37 -6.65 21.15
CA GLY A 182 3.53 -6.75 22.34
C GLY A 182 2.58 -7.94 22.21
N ASP A 183 2.08 -8.51 23.31
CA ASP A 183 1.34 -9.80 23.35
C ASP A 183 -0.02 -9.81 22.61
N SER A 184 -0.36 -8.73 21.93
CA SER A 184 -1.50 -8.68 21.03
C SER A 184 -1.27 -7.52 20.07
N ASN A 185 -1.45 -7.78 18.78
CA ASN A 185 -1.50 -6.82 17.66
C ASN A 185 -2.64 -5.76 17.83
N THR A 186 -2.89 -5.30 19.05
CA THR A 186 -4.04 -4.50 19.51
C THR A 186 -4.07 -3.12 18.87
N TYR A 187 -2.92 -2.61 18.44
CA TYR A 187 -2.80 -1.30 17.81
C TYR A 187 -2.39 -1.40 16.34
N ASP A 188 -2.38 -2.61 15.77
CA ASP A 188 -2.24 -2.76 14.34
C ASP A 188 -3.49 -2.22 13.66
N SER A 189 -3.33 -1.73 12.43
CA SER A 189 -4.46 -1.27 11.64
C SER A 189 -4.32 -1.66 10.17
N PHE A 190 -5.48 -1.82 9.55
CA PHE A 190 -5.63 -2.04 8.11
C PHE A 190 -6.73 -1.12 7.59
N GLU A 191 -6.36 -0.22 6.69
CA GLU A 191 -7.26 0.77 6.10
C GLU A 191 -7.13 0.72 4.58
N LEU A 192 -8.17 0.22 3.91
CA LEU A 192 -8.24 0.15 2.45
C LEU A 192 -9.18 1.23 1.92
N THR A 193 -8.64 2.24 1.26
CA THR A 193 -9.43 3.22 0.52
C THR A 193 -9.55 2.80 -0.94
N ILE A 194 -10.79 2.58 -1.39
CA ILE A 194 -11.12 2.37 -2.81
C ILE A 194 -11.52 3.71 -3.45
N MET A 195 -11.16 3.92 -4.71
CA MET A 195 -11.41 5.19 -5.43
C MET A 195 -12.05 4.90 -6.80
N PRO A 196 -13.35 4.56 -6.83
CA PRO A 196 -14.06 4.36 -8.08
C PRO A 196 -14.32 5.70 -8.78
N ASN A 197 -14.54 5.64 -10.09
CA ASN A 197 -14.90 6.81 -10.87
C ASN A 197 -16.01 6.47 -11.87
N SER A 198 -16.81 7.46 -12.26
CA SER A 198 -17.96 7.28 -13.15
C SER A 198 -17.58 6.72 -14.54
N VAL A 199 -16.30 6.81 -14.91
CA VAL A 199 -15.78 6.25 -16.15
C VAL A 199 -15.30 4.83 -15.94
N GLU A 200 -14.29 4.50 -15.16
CA GLU A 200 -13.74 3.13 -15.16
C GLU A 200 -14.51 2.16 -14.26
N ALA A 201 -15.24 2.67 -13.25
CA ALA A 201 -15.95 1.88 -12.26
C ALA A 201 -17.33 2.48 -11.93
N PRO A 202 -18.25 2.55 -12.91
CA PRO A 202 -19.53 3.23 -12.74
C PRO A 202 -20.46 2.57 -11.70
N GLY A 203 -20.44 1.25 -11.54
CA GLY A 203 -21.28 0.55 -10.57
C GLY A 203 -20.82 0.77 -9.13
N LEU A 204 -19.50 0.71 -8.90
CA LEU A 204 -18.92 1.12 -7.61
C LEU A 204 -19.13 2.60 -7.35
N TYR A 205 -18.94 3.46 -8.35
CA TYR A 205 -19.13 4.90 -8.22
C TYR A 205 -20.58 5.27 -7.88
N SER A 206 -21.58 4.61 -8.50
CA SER A 206 -22.98 4.83 -8.14
C SER A 206 -23.32 4.39 -6.73
N THR A 207 -22.54 3.46 -6.17
CA THR A 207 -22.74 2.95 -4.81
C THR A 207 -22.02 3.82 -3.77
N PHE A 208 -20.74 4.11 -3.97
CA PHE A 208 -19.86 4.69 -2.97
C PHE A 208 -19.40 6.13 -3.25
N GLY A 209 -19.61 6.65 -4.48
CA GLY A 209 -19.10 7.96 -4.90
C GLY A 209 -17.62 7.93 -5.26
N GLU A 210 -16.88 9.00 -4.97
CA GLU A 210 -15.48 9.16 -5.44
C GLU A 210 -14.46 8.33 -4.65
N ASN A 211 -14.76 8.00 -3.41
CA ASN A 211 -13.91 7.13 -2.59
C ASN A 211 -14.70 6.51 -1.42
N GLU A 212 -14.25 5.37 -0.93
CA GLU A 212 -14.79 4.75 0.29
C GLU A 212 -13.65 4.14 1.09
N LEU A 213 -13.74 4.26 2.41
CA LEU A 213 -12.78 3.66 3.33
C LEU A 213 -13.37 2.38 3.92
N ILE A 214 -12.64 1.30 3.69
CA ILE A 214 -12.88 0.00 4.29
C ILE A 214 -11.91 -0.14 5.46
N THR A 215 -12.46 -0.14 6.67
CA THR A 215 -11.74 -0.31 7.93
C THR A 215 -12.61 -1.06 8.93
N GLY A 216 -12.01 -1.67 9.95
CA GLY A 216 -12.70 -2.46 10.96
C GLY A 216 -11.76 -2.97 12.04
N GLU A 217 -12.28 -3.81 12.94
CA GLU A 217 -11.49 -4.45 13.98
C GLU A 217 -10.65 -5.58 13.37
N LEU A 218 -9.35 -5.57 13.64
CA LEU A 218 -8.46 -6.65 13.23
C LEU A 218 -8.67 -7.89 14.11
N TYR A 219 -9.00 -9.02 13.48
CA TYR A 219 -9.25 -10.30 14.13
C TYR A 219 -8.41 -11.40 13.47
N LEU A 220 -7.70 -12.20 14.27
CA LEU A 220 -6.81 -13.27 13.76
C LEU A 220 -5.90 -12.78 12.61
N SER A 221 -5.25 -11.64 12.82
CA SER A 221 -4.41 -10.99 11.81
C SER A 221 -2.99 -10.76 12.31
N GLU A 222 -2.07 -10.73 11.36
CA GLU A 222 -0.68 -10.38 11.57
C GLU A 222 -0.27 -9.35 10.52
N ILE A 223 0.33 -8.25 10.96
CA ILE A 223 0.95 -7.25 10.10
C ILE A 223 2.39 -7.10 10.57
N THR A 224 3.33 -7.21 9.64
CA THR A 224 4.75 -7.03 9.91
C THR A 224 5.30 -5.99 8.98
N ILE A 225 5.90 -4.94 9.54
CA ILE A 225 6.54 -3.87 8.79
C ILE A 225 7.93 -3.67 9.39
N GLN A 226 8.95 -4.02 8.60
CA GLN A 226 10.33 -3.88 9.05
C GLN A 226 10.65 -2.42 9.38
N ARG A 227 11.33 -2.22 10.52
CA ARG A 227 11.85 -0.90 10.89
C ARG A 227 12.84 -0.44 9.82
N SER A 228 12.54 0.69 9.18
CA SER A 228 13.58 1.47 8.51
C SER A 228 14.56 1.92 9.60
N GLU A 229 15.83 1.58 9.46
CA GLU A 229 16.88 2.15 10.32
C GLU A 229 16.79 3.69 10.24
N ARG A 230 16.87 4.35 11.41
CA ARG A 230 16.77 5.81 11.55
C ARG A 230 18.10 6.49 11.25
#